data_AF-A0A914DQ00-F1
#
_entry.id   AF-A0A914DQ00-F1
#
_cell.length_a   1.000
_cell.length_b   1.000
_cell.length_c   1.000
_cell.angle_alpha   90.00
_cell.angle_beta   90.00
_cell.angle_gamma   90.00
#
_symmetry.space_group_name_H-M   'P 1'
#
loop_
_entity.id
_entity.type
_entity.pdbx_description
1 polymer ?
#
loop_
_entity_poly.entity_id
_entity_poly.type
_entity_poly.pdbx_seq_one_letter_code
_entity_poly.pdbx_strand_id
1 'polypeptide(L)' 'MEPPNSPDLCVEDFSLWNILENEACSKPHQSIEELKKSLVKAWNTMLQEVIDRAVDDFPKRLKKCIDAQGGHFENK' A
#
# COMPACT_ATOMS: atom_id res chain seq x y z
N MET A 1 4.32 17.19 1.06
CA MET A 1 5.64 16.63 0.69
C MET A 1 5.93 15.51 1.66
N GLU A 2 6.11 14.30 1.15
CA GLU A 2 6.58 13.16 1.94
C GLU A 2 8.10 13.29 2.18
N PRO A 3 8.63 12.89 3.35
CA PRO A 3 10.06 12.91 3.59
C PRO A 3 10.77 11.84 2.72
N PRO A 4 11.99 12.11 2.23
CA PRO A 4 12.75 11.10 1.47
C PRO A 4 12.98 9.83 2.30
N ASN A 5 12.92 8.66 1.65
CA ASN A 5 13.09 7.32 2.25
C ASN A 5 12.07 6.96 3.37
N SER A 6 10.82 7.42 3.27
CA SER A 6 9.77 7.13 4.27
C SER A 6 8.64 6.22 3.73
N PRO A 7 8.93 4.97 3.31
CA PRO A 7 7.87 4.02 2.89
C PRO A 7 6.90 3.70 4.03
N ASP A 8 7.35 3.87 5.28
CA ASP A 8 6.53 3.74 6.49
C ASP A 8 5.45 4.84 6.61
N LEU A 9 5.57 5.94 5.85
CA LEU A 9 4.58 7.01 5.83
C LEU A 9 3.63 6.89 4.64
N CYS A 10 4.06 6.33 3.50
CA CYS A 10 3.19 6.23 2.35
C CYS A 10 2.12 5.14 2.55
N VAL A 11 0.86 5.56 2.72
CA VAL A 11 -0.32 4.67 2.85
C VAL A 11 -0.51 3.83 1.60
N GLU A 12 -0.22 4.44 0.45
CA GLU A 12 -0.33 3.86 -0.88
C GLU A 12 0.68 2.72 -1.07
N ASP A 13 1.90 2.86 -0.55
CA ASP A 13 2.98 1.92 -0.82
C ASP A 13 2.96 0.63 0.03
N PHE A 14 2.51 0.67 1.30
CA PHE A 14 2.60 -0.53 2.14
C PHE A 14 1.31 -1.36 2.18
N SER A 15 0.14 -0.70 2.27
CA SER A 15 -1.12 -1.40 2.56
C SER A 15 -1.92 -1.73 1.29
N LEU A 16 -2.11 -0.75 0.41
CA LEU A 16 -2.91 -0.92 -0.80
C LEU A 16 -2.13 -1.67 -1.88
N TRP A 17 -0.86 -1.33 -2.07
CA TRP A 17 -0.02 -2.03 -3.04
C TRP A 17 0.11 -3.53 -2.74
N ASN A 18 0.35 -3.90 -1.47
CA ASN A 18 0.45 -5.31 -1.08
C ASN A 18 -0.86 -6.08 -1.37
N ILE A 19 -2.03 -5.46 -1.18
CA ILE A 19 -3.32 -6.09 -1.53
C ILE A 19 -3.46 -6.24 -3.05
N LEU A 20 -3.13 -5.19 -3.81
CA LEU A 20 -3.18 -5.23 -5.27
C LEU A 20 -2.22 -6.26 -5.85
N GLU A 21 -1.01 -6.34 -5.33
CA GLU A 21 -0.01 -7.31 -5.73
C GLU A 21 -0.47 -8.74 -5.43
N ASN A 22 -0.98 -9.00 -4.22
CA ASN A 22 -1.49 -10.33 -3.86
C ASN A 22 -2.65 -10.79 -4.76
N GLU A 23 -3.58 -9.89 -5.09
CA GLU A 23 -4.72 -10.21 -5.96
C GLU A 23 -4.29 -10.35 -7.43
N ALA A 24 -3.59 -9.34 -7.96
CA ALA A 24 -3.20 -9.30 -9.37
C ALA A 24 -2.15 -10.36 -9.70
N CYS A 25 -1.17 -10.60 -8.81
CA CYS A 25 -0.08 -11.55 -9.00
C CYS A 25 -0.34 -12.94 -8.39
N SER A 26 -1.58 -13.23 -7.98
CA SER A 26 -1.99 -14.58 -7.54
C SER A 26 -1.73 -15.68 -8.58
N LYS A 27 -1.56 -15.29 -9.85
CA LYS A 27 -1.16 -16.16 -10.96
C LYS A 27 -0.11 -15.46 -11.85
N PRO A 28 0.74 -16.23 -12.56
CA PRO A 28 1.67 -15.67 -13.54
C PRO A 28 0.92 -15.04 -14.72
N HIS A 29 1.42 -13.91 -15.23
CA HIS A 29 0.94 -13.26 -16.45
C HIS A 29 1.90 -13.54 -17.60
N GLN A 30 1.38 -13.73 -18.81
CA GLN A 30 2.20 -13.99 -20.00
C GLN A 30 2.67 -12.69 -20.67
N SER A 31 2.10 -11.54 -20.28
CA SER A 31 2.49 -10.24 -20.79
C SER A 31 2.26 -9.10 -19.80
N ILE A 32 2.92 -7.97 -20.05
CA ILE A 32 2.70 -6.73 -19.30
C ILE A 32 1.25 -6.24 -19.47
N GLU A 33 0.61 -6.48 -20.61
CA GLU A 33 -0.76 -6.06 -20.84
C GLU A 33 -1.75 -6.84 -19.97
N GLU A 34 -1.54 -8.15 -19.81
CA GLU A 34 -2.33 -8.99 -18.90
C GLU A 34 -2.14 -8.58 -17.44
N LEU A 35 -0.90 -8.26 -17.04
CA LEU A 35 -0.62 -7.73 -15.70
C LEU A 35 -1.38 -6.42 -15.47
N LYS A 36 -1.33 -5.47 -16.41
CA LYS A 36 -2.07 -4.20 -16.31
C LYS A 36 -3.58 -4.41 -16.17
N LYS A 37 -4.15 -5.31 -16.97
CA LYS A 37 -5.59 -5.67 -16.89
C LYS A 37 -5.94 -6.26 -15.53
N SER A 38 -5.08 -7.12 -15.00
CA SER A 38 -5.28 -7.77 -13.69
C SER A 38 -5.19 -6.76 -12.54
N LEU A 39 -4.26 -5.82 -12.59
CA LEU A 39 -4.16 -4.72 -11.62
C LEU A 39 -5.40 -3.83 -11.64
N VAL A 40 -5.88 -3.42 -12.82
CA VAL A 40 -7.10 -2.62 -12.95
C VAL A 40 -8.32 -3.39 -12.42
N LYS A 41 -8.40 -4.69 -12.70
CA LYS A 41 -9.47 -5.53 -12.17
C LYS A 41 -9.41 -5.64 -10.64
N ALA A 42 -8.22 -5.86 -10.07
CA ALA A 42 -8.02 -5.92 -8.63
C ALA A 42 -8.42 -4.61 -7.95
N TRP A 43 -8.02 -3.48 -8.52
CA TRP A 43 -8.42 -2.15 -8.06
C TRP A 43 -9.95 -1.97 -8.06
N ASN A 44 -10.61 -2.29 -9.18
CA ASN A 44 -12.06 -2.13 -9.30
C ASN A 44 -12.87 -3.11 -8.42
N THR A 45 -12.25 -4.19 -7.95
CA THR A 45 -12.89 -5.17 -7.07
C THR A 45 -12.63 -4.85 -5.58
N MET A 46 -11.68 -3.96 -5.30
CA MET A 46 -11.33 -3.58 -3.95
C MET A 46 -12.51 -2.89 -3.26
N LEU A 47 -12.86 -3.34 -2.06
CA LEU A 47 -13.91 -2.72 -1.27
C LEU A 47 -13.46 -1.34 -0.80
N GLN A 48 -14.35 -0.35 -0.88
CA GLN A 48 -14.10 1.00 -0.39
C GLN A 48 -13.65 1.01 1.08
N GLU A 49 -14.18 0.11 1.91
CA GLU A 49 -13.78 -0.05 3.31
C GLU A 49 -12.29 -0.35 3.51
N VAL A 50 -11.63 -1.01 2.55
CA VAL A 50 -10.19 -1.27 2.58
C VAL A 50 -9.41 0.03 2.38
N ILE A 51 -9.88 0.86 1.45
CA ILE A 51 -9.31 2.18 1.16
C ILE A 51 -9.51 3.09 2.37
N ASP A 52 -10.72 3.13 2.93
CA ASP A 52 -11.06 3.94 4.10
C ASP A 52 -10.17 3.56 5.29
N ARG A 53 -9.99 2.25 5.54
CA ARG A 53 -9.09 1.76 6.60
C ARG A 53 -7.64 2.18 6.38
N ALA A 54 -7.15 2.14 5.14
CA ALA A 54 -5.80 2.56 4.81
C ALA A 54 -5.61 4.06 5.08
N VAL A 55 -6.59 4.88 4.69
CA VAL A 55 -6.61 6.33 4.97
C VAL A 55 -6.67 6.61 6.48
N ASP A 56 -7.52 5.90 7.22
CA ASP A 56 -7.67 6.02 8.68
C ASP A 56 -6.43 5.57 9.46
N ASP A 57 -5.57 4.74 8.87
CA ASP A 57 -4.33 4.29 9.50
C ASP A 57 -3.19 5.31 9.35
N PHE A 58 -3.27 6.21 8.36
CA PHE A 58 -2.24 7.22 8.12
C PHE A 58 -1.89 8.08 9.35
N PRO A 59 -2.86 8.65 10.10
CA PRO A 59 -2.53 9.44 11.28
C PRO A 59 -1.83 8.61 12.36
N LYS A 60 -2.10 7.31 12.45
CA LYS A 60 -1.46 6.41 13.41
C LYS A 60 -0.02 6.12 13.01
N ARG A 61 0.25 5.90 11.72
CA ARG A 61 1.62 5.75 11.18
C ARG A 61 2.42 7.04 11.35
N LEU A 62 1.82 8.20 11.09
CA LEU A 62 2.47 9.50 11.35
C LEU A 62 2.85 9.65 12.83
N LYS A 63 1.98 9.26 13.75
CA LYS A 63 2.30 9.26 15.19
C LYS A 63 3.47 8.35 15.52
N LYS A 64 3.51 7.12 14.97
CA LYS A 64 4.65 6.21 15.15
C LYS A 64 5.96 6.79 14.61
N CYS A 65 5.91 7.48 13.47
CA CYS A 65 7.07 8.19 12.93
C CYS A 65 7.59 9.27 13.88
N ILE A 66 6.68 10.06 14.47
CA ILE A 66 7.02 11.07 15.49
C ILE A 66 7.63 10.40 16.73
N ASP A 67 7.02 9.33 17.23
CA ASP A 67 7.51 8.57 18.39
C ASP A 67 8.89 7.94 18.12
N ALA A 68 9.15 7.53 16.87
CA ALA A 68 10.44 7.03 16.40
C ALA A 68 11.44 8.15 16.04
N GLN A 69 11.11 9.42 16.25
CA GLN A 69 11.94 10.58 15.88
C GLN A 69 12.37 10.58 14.40
N GLY A 70 11.49 10.12 13.51
CA GLY A 70 11.78 9.97 12.08
C GLY A 70 12.54 8.69 11.71
N GLY A 71 12.79 7.79 12.66
CA GLY A 71 13.32 6.46 12.40
C GLY A 71 12.27 5.47 11.86
N HIS A 72 12.75 4.36 11.30
CA HIS A 72 11.88 3.27 10.82
C HIS A 72 11.13 2.58 11.96
N PHE A 73 9.86 2.23 11.72
CA PHE A 73 8.99 1.64 12.74
C PHE A 73 8.24 0.37 12.29
N GLU A 74 8.43 -0.10 11.05
CA GLU A 74 7.77 -1.31 10.53
C GLU A 74 8.63 -2.59 10.56
N ASN A 75 9.88 -2.53 11.07
CA ASN A 75 10.73 -3.71 11.23
C ASN A 75 10.79 -4.19 12.69
N LYS A 76 10.13 -5.32 12.97
CA LYS A 76 10.45 -6.24 14.07
C LYS A 76 10.47 -7.67 13.57
#